data_AF-A0A3P6TUH6-F1
#
_entry.id   AF-A0A3P6TUH6-F1
#
_cell.length_a   1.000
_cell.length_b   1.000
_cell.length_c   1.000
_cell.angle_alpha   90.00
_cell.angle_beta   90.00
_cell.angle_gamma   90.00
#
_symmetry.space_group_name_H-M   'P 1'
#
loop_
_entity.id
_entity.type
_entity.pdbx_description
1 polymer ?
#
loop_
_entity_poly.entity_id
_entity_poly.type
_entity_poly.pdbx_seq_one_letter_code
_entity_poly.pdbx_strand_id
1 'polypeptide(L)'
;MCMDRAVFSVVIPEPVLNLSVVLRPNGTGVVSWIPSAEQENILFYQIIYYALQHENGCQTRHEALNVKAASTSVTVDFAGQRCEYVVRLVNYDLIGRDAVAEIRVLVEHEAPTPRLDVMLQSEAVIIPIALVLFFCLCMTIRCFCNRNCPSIDPEKQEKLHSFV
;
A
#
# COMPACT_ATOMS: atom_id res chain seq x y z
N MET A 1 17.09 25.68 -64.30
CA MET A 1 17.81 25.18 -63.10
C MET A 1 16.76 24.95 -62.02
N CYS A 2 16.24 23.73 -61.91
CA CYS A 2 15.41 23.35 -60.78
C CYS A 2 16.37 22.91 -59.67
N MET A 3 16.36 23.63 -58.55
CA MET A 3 17.03 23.19 -57.34
C MET A 3 16.19 22.08 -56.74
N ASP A 4 16.69 20.85 -56.85
CA ASP A 4 16.18 19.72 -56.07
C ASP A 4 16.27 20.08 -54.59
N ARG A 5 15.11 20.24 -53.96
CA ARG A 5 15.00 20.27 -52.50
C ARG A 5 15.41 18.87 -52.02
N ALA A 6 16.66 18.74 -51.58
CA ALA A 6 17.09 17.58 -50.82
C ALA A 6 16.19 17.45 -49.58
N VAL A 7 15.30 16.46 -49.61
CA VAL A 7 14.58 16.02 -48.41
C VAL A 7 15.63 15.32 -47.55
N PHE A 8 16.23 16.05 -46.62
CA PHE A 8 16.99 15.44 -45.54
C PHE A 8 16.00 14.61 -44.72
N SER A 9 15.98 13.30 -44.96
CA SER A 9 15.29 12.38 -44.07
C SER A 9 15.99 12.46 -42.72
N VAL A 10 15.36 13.13 -41.76
CA VAL A 10 15.88 13.20 -40.39
C VAL A 10 15.76 11.81 -39.80
N VAL A 11 16.89 11.13 -39.63
CA VAL A 11 16.93 9.86 -38.89
C VAL A 11 16.52 10.19 -37.45
N ILE A 12 15.50 9.53 -36.93
CA ILE A 12 15.05 9.66 -35.54
C ILE A 12 15.55 8.40 -34.82
N PRO A 13 16.10 8.50 -33.59
CA PRO A 13 16.48 7.32 -32.84
C PRO A 13 15.29 6.37 -32.66
N GLU A 14 15.55 5.08 -32.61
CA GLU A 14 14.50 4.09 -32.37
C GLU A 14 14.21 3.97 -30.87
N PRO A 15 12.94 3.80 -30.47
CA PRO A 15 12.58 3.58 -29.07
C PRO A 15 13.05 2.21 -28.59
N VAL A 16 13.25 2.07 -27.29
CA VAL A 16 13.64 0.78 -26.68
C VAL A 16 12.61 -0.32 -26.96
N LEU A 17 13.09 -1.55 -27.03
CA LEU A 17 12.28 -2.73 -27.32
C LEU A 17 11.89 -3.45 -26.02
N ASN A 18 10.74 -4.13 -26.04
CA ASN A 18 10.28 -5.00 -24.94
C ASN A 18 10.27 -4.31 -23.56
N LEU A 19 9.80 -3.06 -23.51
CA LEU A 19 9.61 -2.35 -22.25
C LEU A 19 8.58 -3.11 -21.40
N SER A 20 8.99 -3.52 -20.21
CA SER A 20 8.13 -4.26 -19.28
C SER A 20 8.33 -3.81 -17.84
N VAL A 21 7.32 -4.03 -17.00
CA VAL A 21 7.36 -3.68 -15.58
C VAL A 21 6.86 -4.89 -14.78
N VAL A 22 7.70 -5.38 -13.87
CA VAL A 22 7.36 -6.48 -12.96
C VAL A 22 7.19 -5.91 -11.55
N LEU A 23 5.96 -5.91 -11.04
CA LEU A 23 5.63 -5.43 -9.71
C LEU A 23 6.03 -6.43 -8.63
N ARG A 24 6.50 -5.91 -7.49
CA ARG A 24 6.80 -6.68 -6.28
C ARG A 24 5.81 -6.33 -5.16
N PRO A 25 5.57 -7.25 -4.22
CA PRO A 25 4.62 -7.06 -3.12
C PRO A 25 5.02 -5.96 -2.13
N ASN A 26 6.26 -5.46 -2.20
CA ASN A 26 6.74 -4.34 -1.40
C ASN A 26 6.41 -2.95 -2.00
N GLY A 27 5.67 -2.90 -3.12
CA GLY A 27 5.35 -1.66 -3.82
C GLY A 27 6.38 -1.17 -4.83
N THR A 28 7.53 -1.84 -4.90
CA THR A 28 8.52 -1.55 -5.94
C THR A 28 8.19 -2.31 -7.22
N GLY A 29 8.61 -1.78 -8.36
CA GLY A 29 8.60 -2.53 -9.62
C GLY A 29 9.94 -2.47 -10.34
N VAL A 30 10.28 -3.55 -11.04
CA VAL A 30 11.43 -3.60 -11.93
C VAL A 30 10.96 -3.21 -13.32
N VAL A 31 11.44 -2.07 -13.81
CA VAL A 31 11.30 -1.67 -15.21
C VAL A 31 12.47 -2.28 -15.97
N SER A 32 12.22 -3.00 -17.05
CA SER A 32 13.25 -3.62 -17.90
C SER A 32 12.98 -3.37 -19.37
N TRP A 33 14.05 -3.32 -20.17
CA TRP A 33 14.00 -3.04 -21.60
C TRP A 33 15.18 -3.66 -22.34
N ILE A 34 15.06 -3.71 -23.67
CA ILE A 34 16.13 -4.08 -24.60
C ILE A 34 16.55 -2.80 -25.35
N PRO A 35 17.85 -2.44 -25.35
CA PRO A 35 18.36 -1.31 -26.12
C PRO A 35 18.06 -1.45 -27.61
N SER A 36 17.60 -0.38 -28.25
CA SER A 36 17.35 -0.31 -29.70
C SER A 36 18.61 -0.03 -30.52
N ALA A 37 19.66 0.48 -29.86
CA ALA A 37 20.95 0.78 -30.46
C ALA A 37 22.08 0.13 -29.63
N GLU A 38 23.25 0.06 -30.23
CA GLU A 38 24.46 -0.32 -29.51
C GLU A 38 24.73 0.67 -28.37
N GLN A 39 25.22 0.14 -27.25
CA GLN A 39 25.34 0.89 -26.00
C GLN A 39 26.28 2.10 -26.09
N GLU A 40 27.26 2.04 -26.99
CA GLU A 40 28.16 3.15 -27.33
C GLU A 40 27.47 4.32 -28.02
N ASN A 41 26.30 4.10 -28.62
CA ASN A 41 25.51 5.12 -29.31
C ASN A 41 24.39 5.71 -28.43
N ILE A 42 24.31 5.30 -27.16
CA ILE A 42 23.32 5.75 -26.19
C ILE A 42 24.00 6.60 -25.13
N LEU A 43 23.51 7.81 -24.91
CA LEU A 43 24.06 8.72 -23.91
C LEU A 43 23.57 8.34 -22.51
N PHE A 44 22.25 8.27 -22.31
CA PHE A 44 21.59 7.78 -21.10
C PHE A 44 20.11 7.48 -21.37
N TYR A 45 19.46 6.84 -20.42
CA TYR A 45 18.01 6.68 -20.40
C TYR A 45 17.38 7.57 -19.33
N GLN A 46 16.17 8.04 -19.57
CA GLN A 46 15.35 8.72 -18.57
C GLN A 46 14.04 7.98 -18.42
N ILE A 47 13.73 7.55 -17.19
CA ILE A 47 12.46 6.92 -16.87
C ILE A 47 11.59 7.95 -16.20
N ILE A 48 10.38 8.14 -16.72
CA ILE A 48 9.38 9.07 -16.22
C ILE A 48 8.14 8.26 -15.86
N TYR A 49 7.65 8.40 -14.63
CA TYR A 49 6.45 7.68 -14.21
C TYR A 49 5.54 8.54 -13.34
N TYR A 50 4.23 8.28 -13.47
CA TYR A 50 3.18 8.96 -12.73
C TYR A 50 1.87 8.16 -12.77
N ALA A 51 1.05 8.33 -11.75
CA ALA A 51 -0.28 7.76 -11.68
C ALA A 51 -1.30 8.61 -12.44
N LEU A 52 -2.29 7.95 -13.03
CA LEU A 52 -3.42 8.60 -13.72
C LEU A 52 -4.53 9.03 -12.76
N GLN A 53 -4.67 8.35 -11.61
CA GLN A 53 -5.63 8.71 -10.57
C GLN A 53 -4.99 9.51 -9.44
N HIS A 54 -5.78 10.37 -8.78
CA HIS A 54 -5.36 11.18 -7.63
C HIS A 54 -5.78 10.57 -6.27
N GLU A 55 -6.56 9.50 -6.28
CA GLU A 55 -7.09 8.86 -5.08
C GLU A 55 -6.07 7.87 -4.47
N ASN A 56 -6.37 7.31 -3.29
CA ASN A 56 -5.63 6.18 -2.70
C ASN A 56 -4.10 6.38 -2.52
N GLY A 57 -3.63 7.63 -2.40
CA GLY A 57 -2.21 7.96 -2.24
C GLY A 57 -1.40 7.81 -3.54
N CYS A 58 -2.07 7.71 -4.70
CA CYS A 58 -1.41 7.60 -6.00
C CYS A 58 -0.59 8.85 -6.34
N GLN A 59 0.63 8.65 -6.83
CA GLN A 59 1.53 9.74 -7.14
C GLN A 59 1.32 10.29 -8.56
N THR A 60 0.49 11.32 -8.68
CA THR A 60 0.19 12.01 -9.95
C THR A 60 1.33 12.92 -10.46
N ARG A 61 2.27 13.29 -9.59
CA ARG A 61 3.44 14.09 -9.98
C ARG A 61 4.40 13.22 -10.80
N HIS A 62 4.84 13.75 -11.94
CA HIS A 62 5.88 13.14 -12.76
C HIS A 62 7.18 13.01 -11.97
N GLU A 63 7.57 11.77 -11.70
CA GLU A 63 8.89 11.44 -11.19
C GLU A 63 9.80 11.10 -12.38
N ALA A 64 11.06 11.49 -12.30
CA ALA A 64 12.04 11.26 -13.36
C ALA A 64 13.35 10.72 -12.77
N LEU A 65 13.88 9.67 -13.38
CA LEU A 65 15.13 9.04 -12.99
C LEU A 65 16.04 8.91 -14.21
N ASN A 66 17.28 9.39 -14.09
CA ASN A 66 18.30 9.19 -15.11
C ASN A 66 19.03 7.87 -14.85
N VAL A 67 19.16 7.05 -15.88
CA VAL A 67 19.77 5.73 -15.84
C VAL A 67 20.93 5.67 -16.84
N LYS A 68 22.02 5.02 -16.45
CA LYS A 68 23.21 4.85 -17.29
C LYS A 68 22.86 4.09 -18.57
N ALA A 69 23.52 4.42 -19.68
CA ALA A 69 23.40 3.69 -20.95
C ALA A 69 23.71 2.18 -20.81
N ALA A 70 24.60 1.85 -19.86
CA ALA A 70 24.98 0.48 -19.48
C ALA A 70 23.80 -0.40 -18.99
N SER A 71 22.72 0.21 -18.52
CA SER A 71 21.64 -0.48 -17.83
C SER A 71 20.54 -0.95 -18.79
N THR A 72 19.92 -2.06 -18.44
CA THR A 72 18.74 -2.65 -19.12
C THR A 72 17.55 -2.82 -18.17
N SER A 73 17.72 -2.42 -16.91
CA SER A 73 16.65 -2.42 -15.92
C SER A 73 16.91 -1.40 -14.82
N VAL A 74 15.84 -1.01 -14.13
CA VAL A 74 15.91 -0.22 -12.90
C VAL A 74 14.74 -0.58 -11.99
N THR A 75 14.91 -0.35 -10.68
CA THR A 75 13.82 -0.48 -9.71
C THR A 75 13.24 0.90 -9.43
N VAL A 76 11.92 1.03 -9.50
CA VAL A 76 11.16 2.23 -9.14
C VAL A 76 10.19 1.89 -8.01
N ASP A 77 9.80 2.90 -7.25
CA ASP A 77 8.82 2.78 -6.17
C ASP A 77 7.46 3.31 -6.66
N PHE A 78 6.41 2.51 -6.55
CA PHE A 78 5.06 2.89 -6.95
C PHE A 78 4.21 3.13 -5.70
N ALA A 79 3.95 4.40 -5.40
CA ALA A 79 3.13 4.76 -4.25
C ALA A 79 1.62 4.53 -4.46
N GLY A 80 0.92 4.24 -3.37
CA GLY A 80 -0.54 4.14 -3.37
C GLY A 80 -1.08 2.75 -3.74
N GLN A 81 -2.40 2.59 -3.62
CA GLN A 81 -3.08 1.31 -3.83
C GLN A 81 -4.09 1.40 -4.98
N ARG A 82 -4.05 0.40 -5.86
CA ARG A 82 -4.91 0.32 -7.06
C ARG A 82 -4.73 1.53 -7.98
N CYS A 83 -3.49 1.89 -8.22
CA CYS A 83 -3.10 3.01 -9.06
C CYS A 83 -2.72 2.53 -10.46
N GLU A 84 -3.30 3.10 -11.50
CA GLU A 84 -2.82 2.92 -12.88
C GLU A 84 -1.69 3.91 -13.13
N TYR A 85 -0.50 3.37 -13.34
CA TYR A 85 0.73 4.12 -13.61
C TYR A 85 1.06 4.10 -15.10
N VAL A 86 1.50 5.24 -15.60
CA VAL A 86 2.19 5.36 -16.88
C VAL A 86 3.69 5.32 -16.60
N VAL A 87 4.42 4.47 -17.32
CA VAL A 87 5.88 4.42 -17.29
C VAL A 87 6.39 4.71 -18.70
N ARG A 88 7.10 5.82 -18.84
CA ARG A 88 7.76 6.26 -20.06
C ARG A 88 9.25 6.07 -19.92
N LEU A 89 9.87 5.46 -20.92
CA LEU A 89 11.32 5.34 -21.02
C LEU A 89 11.78 6.11 -22.25
N VAL A 90 12.61 7.10 -22.02
CA VAL A 90 13.22 7.95 -23.04
C VAL A 90 14.68 7.53 -23.21
N ASN A 91 15.10 7.17 -24.43
CA ASN A 91 16.50 6.95 -24.75
C ASN A 91 17.06 8.15 -25.52
N TYR A 92 18.23 8.63 -25.08
CA TYR A 92 18.93 9.73 -25.74
C TYR A 92 20.15 9.21 -26.50
N ASP A 93 20.31 9.61 -27.76
CA ASP A 93 21.52 9.32 -28.51
C ASP A 93 22.67 10.30 -28.19
N LEU A 94 23.86 10.07 -28.74
CA LEU A 94 25.04 10.92 -28.51
C LEU A 94 24.88 12.36 -29.01
N ILE A 95 23.87 12.63 -29.86
CA ILE A 95 23.57 13.96 -30.42
C ILE A 95 22.44 14.64 -29.63
N GLY A 96 21.85 13.94 -28.66
CA GLY A 96 20.78 14.43 -27.79
C GLY A 96 19.37 14.31 -28.39
N ARG A 97 19.19 13.54 -29.47
CA ARG A 97 17.85 13.18 -29.97
C ARG A 97 17.25 12.10 -29.07
N ASP A 98 15.94 12.13 -28.91
CA ASP A 98 15.21 11.26 -28.03
C ASP A 98 14.23 10.33 -28.77
N ALA A 99 14.02 9.15 -28.21
CA ALA A 99 12.93 8.26 -28.56
C ALA A 99 12.25 7.73 -27.31
N VAL A 100 10.94 7.48 -27.40
CA VAL A 100 10.09 7.19 -26.24
C VAL A 100 9.36 5.87 -26.42
N ALA A 101 9.47 5.00 -25.42
CA ALA A 101 8.58 3.86 -25.23
C ALA A 101 7.69 4.10 -24.00
N GLU A 102 6.43 3.71 -24.07
CA GLU A 102 5.45 3.88 -22.99
C GLU A 102 4.72 2.56 -22.71
N ILE A 103 4.50 2.28 -21.43
CA ILE A 103 3.63 1.20 -20.98
C ILE A 103 2.77 1.68 -19.81
N ARG A 104 1.59 1.07 -19.64
CA ARG A 104 0.71 1.29 -18.50
C ARG A 104 0.65 0.05 -17.64
N VAL A 105 0.66 0.24 -16.32
CA VAL A 105 0.57 -0.84 -15.34
C VAL A 105 -0.39 -0.50 -14.22
N LEU A 106 -1.22 -1.48 -13.84
CA LEU A 106 -2.08 -1.38 -12.68
C LEU A 106 -1.32 -1.89 -11.45
N VAL A 107 -1.05 -1.00 -10.51
CA VAL A 107 -0.38 -1.32 -9.25
C VAL A 107 -1.44 -1.67 -8.21
N GLU A 108 -1.65 -2.96 -8.01
CA GLU A 108 -2.48 -3.47 -6.93
C GLU A 108 -1.58 -4.02 -5.82
N HIS A 109 -1.43 -3.24 -4.75
CA HIS A 109 -0.84 -3.75 -3.52
C HIS A 109 -1.81 -4.76 -2.91
N GLU A 110 -1.36 -6.00 -2.76
CA GLU A 110 -1.94 -6.90 -1.78
C GLU A 110 -1.79 -6.21 -0.42
N ALA A 111 -2.91 -5.70 0.12
CA ALA A 111 -2.92 -5.28 1.50
C ALA A 111 -2.38 -6.46 2.31
N PRO A 112 -1.46 -6.24 3.28
CA PRO A 112 -1.09 -7.30 4.19
C PRO A 112 -2.40 -7.77 4.81
N THR A 113 -2.85 -8.96 4.42
CA THR A 113 -4.04 -9.55 5.01
C THR A 113 -3.77 -9.53 6.50
N PRO A 114 -4.63 -8.89 7.31
CA PRO A 114 -4.45 -8.95 8.75
C PRO A 114 -4.45 -10.43 9.08
N ARG A 115 -3.29 -10.96 9.49
CA ARG A 115 -3.18 -12.36 9.87
C ARG A 115 -4.25 -12.60 10.92
N LEU A 116 -5.24 -13.41 10.56
CA LEU A 116 -6.42 -13.69 11.38
C LEU A 116 -6.01 -14.15 12.80
N ASP A 117 -4.81 -14.72 12.94
CA ASP A 117 -4.14 -15.08 14.19
C ASP A 117 -4.02 -13.92 15.20
N VAL A 118 -3.79 -12.69 14.74
CA VAL A 118 -3.63 -11.52 15.63
C VAL A 118 -4.99 -11.01 16.13
N MET A 119 -6.05 -11.15 15.32
CA MET A 119 -7.40 -10.76 15.72
C MET A 119 -7.97 -11.75 16.75
N LEU A 120 -7.71 -13.05 16.57
CA LEU A 120 -8.12 -14.11 17.51
C LEU A 120 -7.43 -14.00 18.88
N GLN A 121 -6.20 -13.48 18.91
CA GLN A 121 -5.45 -13.27 20.15
C GLN A 121 -6.08 -12.21 21.06
N SER A 122 -6.79 -11.24 20.48
CA SER A 122 -7.46 -10.18 21.24
C SER A 122 -8.71 -10.69 21.98
N GLU A 123 -9.47 -11.62 21.39
CA GLU A 123 -10.63 -12.23 22.05
C GLU A 123 -10.25 -13.10 23.24
N ALA A 124 -9.09 -13.77 23.18
CA ALA A 124 -8.58 -14.61 24.28
C ALA A 124 -8.27 -13.82 25.56
N VAL A 125 -8.03 -12.51 25.46
CA VAL A 125 -7.72 -11.63 26.61
C VAL A 125 -8.94 -10.86 27.10
N ILE A 126 -9.90 -10.56 26.23
CA ILE A 126 -11.12 -9.81 26.59
C ILE A 126 -12.05 -10.65 27.46
N ILE A 127 -12.23 -11.94 27.13
CA ILE A 127 -13.11 -12.85 27.88
C ILE A 127 -12.69 -13.00 29.36
N PRO A 128 -11.43 -13.28 29.72
CA PRO A 128 -11.04 -13.40 31.13
C PRO A 128 -11.16 -12.07 31.88
N ILE A 129 -10.84 -10.93 31.24
CA ILE A 129 -10.99 -9.61 31.88
C ILE A 129 -12.47 -9.32 32.18
N ALA A 130 -13.38 -9.60 31.25
CA ALA A 130 -14.81 -9.42 31.45
C ALA A 130 -15.36 -10.30 32.60
N LEU A 131 -14.90 -11.55 32.69
CA LEU A 131 -15.28 -12.47 33.78
C LEU A 131 -14.80 -11.97 35.15
N VAL A 132 -13.56 -11.48 35.24
CA VAL A 132 -13.00 -10.92 36.49
C VAL A 132 -13.81 -9.69 36.93
N LEU A 133 -14.10 -8.77 36.00
CA LEU A 133 -14.90 -7.58 36.30
C LEU A 133 -16.32 -7.94 36.77
N PHE A 134 -16.95 -8.94 36.15
CA PHE A 134 -18.27 -9.42 36.57
C PHE A 134 -18.23 -10.03 37.98
N PHE A 135 -17.20 -10.83 38.30
CA PHE A 135 -17.00 -11.36 39.65
C PHE A 135 -16.78 -10.24 40.69
N CYS A 136 -15.97 -9.23 40.37
CA CYS A 136 -15.75 -8.08 41.24
C CYS A 136 -17.06 -7.32 41.49
N LEU A 137 -17.86 -7.08 40.45
CA LEU A 137 -19.17 -6.43 40.59
C LEU A 137 -20.11 -7.25 41.49
N CYS A 138 -20.22 -8.56 41.28
CA CYS A 138 -21.03 -9.44 42.14
C CYS A 138 -20.59 -9.41 43.61
N MET A 139 -19.28 -9.37 43.86
CA MET A 139 -18.75 -9.26 45.23
C MET A 139 -19.06 -7.90 45.85
N THR A 140 -18.93 -6.79 45.10
CA THR A 140 -19.30 -5.47 45.61
C THR A 140 -20.79 -5.36 45.94
N ILE A 141 -21.68 -5.91 45.09
CA ILE A 141 -23.12 -5.93 45.32
C ILE A 141 -23.45 -6.78 46.56
N ARG A 142 -22.85 -7.96 46.71
CA ARG A 142 -23.04 -8.79 47.91
C ARG A 142 -22.53 -8.10 49.17
N CYS A 143 -21.38 -7.46 49.13
CA CYS A 143 -20.85 -6.68 50.26
C CYS A 143 -21.73 -5.47 50.60
N PHE A 144 -22.33 -4.82 49.60
CA PHE A 144 -23.22 -3.67 49.80
C PHE A 144 -24.58 -4.11 50.36
N CYS A 145 -25.15 -5.21 49.87
CA CYS A 145 -26.38 -5.78 50.40
C CYS A 145 -26.21 -6.33 51.81
N ASN A 146 -25.06 -6.95 52.14
CA ASN A 146 -24.82 -7.52 53.47
C ASN A 146 -24.59 -6.43 54.55
N ARG A 147 -24.17 -5.22 54.15
CA ARG A 147 -24.07 -4.06 55.06
C ARG A 147 -25.42 -3.41 55.38
N ASN A 148 -26.45 -3.68 54.57
CA ASN A 148 -27.79 -3.10 54.71
C ASN A 148 -28.86 -4.12 55.14
N CYS A 149 -28.47 -5.24 55.76
CA CYS A 149 -29.45 -6.09 56.44
C CYS A 149 -29.96 -5.34 57.69
N PRO A 150 -31.25 -4.95 57.77
CA PRO A 150 -31.79 -4.49 59.04
C PRO A 150 -31.75 -5.67 60.00
N SER A 151 -31.07 -5.51 61.14
CA SER A 151 -31.16 -6.45 62.24
C SER A 151 -32.64 -6.58 62.61
N ILE A 152 -33.25 -7.73 62.31
CA ILE A 152 -34.61 -8.02 62.74
C ILE A 152 -34.56 -8.12 64.27
N ASP A 153 -35.20 -7.15 64.91
CA ASP A 153 -35.41 -7.08 66.35
C ASP A 153 -36.18 -8.34 66.81
N PRO A 154 -35.65 -9.16 67.73
CA PRO A 154 -36.27 -10.43 68.13
C PRO A 154 -37.63 -10.28 68.85
N GLU A 155 -38.05 -9.07 69.19
CA GLU A 155 -39.30 -8.80 69.94
C GLU A 155 -40.58 -9.09 69.13
N LYS A 156 -40.51 -9.19 67.79
CA LYS A 156 -41.71 -9.46 66.95
C LYS A 156 -42.00 -10.94 66.69
N GLN A 157 -41.14 -11.88 67.10
CA GLN A 157 -41.40 -13.31 66.94
C GLN A 157 -42.37 -13.88 67.98
N GLU A 158 -42.56 -13.21 69.13
CA GLU A 158 -43.43 -13.73 70.20
C GLU A 158 -44.93 -13.58 69.87
N LYS A 159 -45.33 -12.60 69.06
CA LYS A 159 -46.75 -12.38 68.72
C LYS A 159 -47.32 -13.29 67.63
N LEU A 160 -46.50 -14.10 66.95
CA LEU A 160 -46.99 -15.03 65.92
C LEU A 160 -47.22 -16.45 66.45
N HIS A 161 -46.73 -16.78 67.64
CA HIS A 161 -46.98 -18.07 68.28
C HIS A 161 -48.21 -18.11 69.20
N SER A 162 -48.91 -16.98 69.41
CA SER A 162 -50.14 -16.93 70.22
C SER A 162 -51.44 -17.01 69.42
N PHE A 163 -51.38 -17.42 68.15
CA PHE A 163 -52.54 -17.65 67.28
C PHE A 163 -52.46 -19.02 66.60
N VAL A 164 -52.31 -20.09 67.39
CA VAL A 164 -52.72 -21.46 67.06
C VAL A 164 -53.31 -22.09 68.31
#